data_AF-A0A2P4Y8J4-F1
#
_entry.id   AF-A0A2P4Y8J4-F1
#
_cell.length_a   1.000
_cell.length_b   1.000
_cell.length_c   1.000
_cell.angle_alpha   90.00
_cell.angle_beta   90.00
_cell.angle_gamma   90.00
#
_symmetry.space_group_name_H-M   'P 1'
#
loop_
_entity.id
_entity.type
_entity.pdbx_description
1 polymer ?
#
loop_
_entity_poly.entity_id
_entity_poly.type
_entity_poly.pdbx_seq_one_letter_code
_entity_poly.pdbx_strand_id
1 'polypeptide(L)' 'MAFRSRWRELTKLGWKSQKPTGLSDDFTYIMPGKKVKGGVRGQALFVGEEELMEHLDKLDLGMAN' A
#
# COMPACT_ATOMS: atom_id res chain seq x y z
N MET A 1 9.88 0.14 12.85
CA MET A 1 10.60 1.29 12.25
C MET A 1 10.62 1.23 10.72
N ALA A 2 10.71 0.04 10.10
CA ALA A 2 10.80 -0.12 8.64
C ALA A 2 9.61 0.47 7.86
N PHE A 3 8.37 0.23 8.31
CA PHE A 3 7.16 0.71 7.63
C PHE A 3 7.14 2.23 7.42
N ARG A 4 7.41 3.02 8.47
CA ARG A 4 7.39 4.49 8.37
C ARG A 4 8.41 5.03 7.36
N SER A 5 9.58 4.40 7.26
CA SER A 5 10.60 4.78 6.28
C SER A 5 10.12 4.47 4.86
N ARG A 6 9.62 3.24 4.64
CA ARG A 6 9.10 2.81 3.34
C ARG A 6 7.89 3.64 2.92
N TRP A 7 6.97 3.91 3.84
CA TRP A 7 5.82 4.78 3.61
C TRP A 7 6.22 6.19 3.15
N ARG A 8 7.32 6.74 3.68
CA ARG A 8 7.85 8.04 3.25
C ARG A 8 8.35 8.03 1.80
N GLU A 9 8.85 6.89 1.31
CA GLU A 9 9.25 6.73 -0.09
C GLU A 9 8.01 6.53 -0.98
N LEU A 10 7.06 5.71 -0.54
CA LEU A 10 5.82 5.46 -1.26
C LEU A 10 5.00 6.74 -1.46
N THR A 11 4.90 7.58 -0.43
CA THR A 11 4.23 8.89 -0.54
C THR A 11 4.89 9.81 -1.57
N LYS A 12 6.23 9.78 -1.71
CA LYS A 12 6.93 10.51 -2.79
C LYS A 12 6.62 9.94 -4.17
N LEU A 13 6.43 8.63 -4.26
CA LEU A 13 6.01 7.93 -5.48
C LEU A 13 4.52 8.14 -5.81
N GLY A 14 3.78 8.87 -4.97
CA GLY A 14 2.37 9.22 -5.19
C GLY A 14 1.38 8.22 -4.61
N TRP A 15 1.82 7.31 -3.74
CA TRP A 15 0.91 6.44 -2.97
C TRP A 15 0.01 7.27 -2.06
N LYS A 16 -1.21 6.78 -1.85
CA LYS A 16 -2.21 7.43 -1.00
C LYS A 16 -2.68 6.47 0.09
N SER A 17 -2.90 6.97 1.29
CA SER A 17 -3.58 6.24 2.36
C SER A 17 -4.97 6.82 2.57
N GLN A 18 -5.94 5.95 2.79
CA GLN A 18 -7.29 6.28 3.19
C GLN A 18 -7.52 5.75 4.60
N LYS A 19 -8.14 6.59 5.43
CA LYS A 19 -8.51 6.19 6.80
C LYS A 19 -9.54 5.05 6.75
N PRO A 20 -9.54 4.19 7.77
CA PRO A 20 -10.62 3.22 7.92
C PRO A 20 -11.97 3.94 7.95
N THR A 21 -13.00 3.33 7.38
CA THR A 21 -14.37 3.82 7.44
C THR A 21 -15.25 2.84 8.20
N GLY A 22 -15.98 3.30 9.21
CA GLY A 22 -16.88 2.47 10.00
C GLY A 22 -16.18 1.76 11.16
N LEU A 23 -16.34 0.43 11.23
CA LEU A 23 -15.87 -0.43 12.34
C LEU A 23 -14.47 -1.04 12.11
N SER A 24 -13.83 -0.79 10.96
CA SER A 24 -12.46 -1.23 10.73
C SER A 24 -11.47 -0.28 11.36
N ASP A 25 -10.37 -0.81 11.91
CA ASP A 25 -9.23 -0.03 12.39
C ASP A 25 -8.10 0.06 11.34
N ASP A 26 -8.17 -0.75 10.29
CA ASP A 26 -7.12 -0.86 9.28
C ASP A 26 -7.17 0.25 8.23
N PHE A 27 -6.02 0.87 8.00
CA PHE A 27 -5.84 1.85 6.93
C PHE A 27 -5.80 1.15 5.57
N THR A 28 -6.36 1.81 4.56
CA THR A 28 -6.30 1.34 3.17
C THR A 28 -5.23 2.12 2.41
N TYR A 29 -4.26 1.43 1.83
CA TYR A 29 -3.19 2.00 1.03
C TYR A 29 -3.46 1.78 -0.46
N ILE A 30 -3.19 2.79 -1.28
CA ILE A 30 -3.60 2.89 -2.67
C ILE A 30 -2.37 3.21 -3.52
N MET A 31 -2.16 2.41 -4.56
CA MET A 31 -1.06 2.63 -5.51
C MET A 31 -1.19 3.95 -6.28
N PRO A 32 -0.05 4.56 -6.66
CA PRO A 32 -0.03 5.74 -7.50
C PRO A 32 -0.65 5.43 -8.86
N GLY A 33 -1.42 6.39 -9.39
CA GLY A 33 -2.10 6.25 -10.68
C GLY A 33 -3.29 5.29 -10.68
N LYS A 34 -3.55 4.55 -9.59
CA LYS A 34 -4.74 3.72 -9.43
C LYS A 34 -5.84 4.47 -8.68
N LYS A 35 -7.09 4.14 -8.98
CA LYS A 35 -8.27 4.67 -8.29
C LYS A 35 -8.85 3.58 -7.40
N VAL A 36 -9.37 3.98 -6.24
CA VAL A 36 -10.10 3.08 -5.33
C VAL A 36 -11.32 2.46 -6.02
N LYS A 37 -12.00 3.26 -6.85
CA LYS A 37 -13.16 2.79 -7.62
C LYS A 37 -12.71 1.84 -8.73
N GLY A 38 -12.93 0.53 -8.52
CA GLY A 38 -12.51 -0.54 -9.43
C GLY A 38 -11.08 -1.06 -9.19
N GLY A 39 -10.41 -0.63 -8.12
CA GLY A 39 -9.13 -1.19 -7.72
C GLY A 39 -9.29 -2.61 -7.16
N VAL A 40 -8.39 -3.51 -7.55
CA VAL A 40 -8.35 -4.89 -7.02
C VAL A 40 -7.50 -4.91 -5.75
N ARG A 41 -8.02 -5.52 -4.67
CA ARG A 41 -7.28 -5.71 -3.42
C ARG A 41 -6.07 -6.62 -3.64
N GLY A 42 -4.93 -6.30 -3.04
CA GLY A 42 -3.64 -6.98 -3.25
C GLY A 42 -2.91 -6.59 -4.55
N GLN A 43 -3.50 -5.72 -5.38
CA GLN A 43 -2.88 -5.23 -6.63
C GLN A 43 -2.85 -3.71 -6.74
N ALA A 44 -3.91 -3.03 -6.32
CA ALA A 44 -4.02 -1.57 -6.37
C ALA A 44 -4.46 -0.96 -5.03
N LEU A 45 -5.03 -1.80 -4.17
CA LEU A 45 -5.54 -1.48 -2.85
C LEU A 45 -4.98 -2.50 -1.86
N PHE A 46 -4.45 -2.04 -0.73
CA PHE A 46 -3.89 -2.89 0.32
C PHE A 46 -4.51 -2.47 1.64
N VAL A 47 -4.90 -3.40 2.49
CA VAL A 47 -5.53 -3.09 3.77
C VAL A 47 -4.57 -3.48 4.88
N GLY A 48 -4.20 -2.52 5.71
CA GLY A 48 -3.24 -2.70 6.79
C GLY A 48 -1.79 -2.61 6.34
N GLU A 49 -0.90 -2.40 7.32
CA GLU A 49 0.54 -2.27 7.08
C GLU A 49 1.16 -3.59 6.60
N GLU A 50 0.66 -4.73 7.11
CA GLU A 50 1.15 -6.07 6.79
C GLU A 50 0.94 -6.42 5.31
N GLU A 51 -0.29 -6.27 4.78
CA GLU A 51 -0.60 -6.58 3.37
C GLU A 51 0.21 -5.72 2.41
N LEU A 52 0.42 -4.44 2.75
CA LEU A 52 1.25 -3.54 1.97
C LEU A 52 2.73 -3.99 2.00
N MET A 53 3.28 -4.28 3.17
CA MET A 53 4.69 -4.66 3.31
C MET A 53 5.00 -5.97 2.58
N GLU A 54 4.13 -6.99 2.70
CA GLU A 54 4.32 -8.24 1.94
C GLU A 54 4.35 -8.02 0.43
N HIS A 55 3.53 -7.11 -0.09
CA HIS A 55 3.52 -6.78 -1.51
C HIS A 55 4.82 -6.08 -1.93
N LEU A 56 5.32 -5.16 -1.11
CA LEU A 56 6.59 -4.47 -1.38
C LEU A 56 7.77 -5.43 -1.31
N ASP A 57 7.79 -6.35 -0.35
CA ASP A 57 8.85 -7.36 -0.24
C ASP A 57 8.85 -8.27 -1.48
N LYS A 58 7.67 -8.67 -1.97
CA LYS A 58 7.53 -9.44 -3.22
C LYS A 58 8.01 -8.64 -4.45
N LEU A 59 7.73 -7.34 -4.50
CA LEU A 59 8.23 -6.46 -5.57
C LEU A 59 9.75 -6.33 -5.51
N ASP A 60 10.32 -6.05 -4.34
CA ASP A 60 11.77 -5.91 -4.15
C ASP A 60 12.50 -7.21 -4.53
N LEU A 61 11.93 -8.39 -4.23
CA LEU A 61 12.45 -9.69 -4.66
C LEU A 61 12.31 -9.95 -6.17
N GLY A 62 11.28 -9.41 -6.82
CA GLY A 62 11.04 -9.54 -8.26
C GLY A 62 11.85 -8.55 -9.12
N MET A 63 12.38 -7.48 -8.53
CA MET A 63 13.21 -6.47 -9.20
C MET A 63 14.71 -6.83 -9.25
N ALA A 64 15.10 -8.00 -8.74
CA ALA A 64 16.49 -8.47 -8.69
C ALA A 64 16.94 -9.29 -9.93
N ASN A 65 16.33 -9.09 -11.10
CA ASN A 65 16.68 -9.79 -12.35
C ASN A 65 17.02 -8.83 -13.49
#